data_AF-A0A7S4J335-F1
#
_entry.id   AF-A0A7S4J335-F1
#
_cell.length_a   1.000
_cell.length_b   1.000
_cell.length_c   1.000
_cell.angle_alpha   90.00
_cell.angle_beta   90.00
_cell.angle_gamma   90.00
#
_symmetry.space_group_name_H-M   'P 1'
#
loop_
_entity.id
_entity.type
_entity.pdbx_description
1 polymer ?
#
loop_
_entity_poly.entity_id
_entity_poly.type
_entity_poly.pdbx_seq_one_letter_code
_entity_poly.pdbx_strand_id
1 'polypeptide(L)'
;AVMFTSDVSARGVDYPDVTDVVQVGMPDGRETYIHRLGRTGRAGKRGRGLILLSESERGFLETTLDGLSVPLNEEYDALLRSGEGGAVPVSDRMERVRSVLRSGRSKNFRNSAERAYLSMLGYYRALL
;
A
#
# COMPACT_ATOMS: atom_id res chain seq x y z
N ALA A 1 3.89 -7.78 -14.71
CA ALA A 1 3.70 -6.31 -14.71
C ALA A 1 3.22 -5.87 -13.33
N VAL A 2 3.34 -4.58 -12.99
CA VAL A 2 2.82 -4.02 -11.73
C VAL A 2 2.01 -2.77 -12.07
N MET A 3 0.86 -2.60 -11.43
CA MET A 3 0.00 -1.43 -11.55
C MET A 3 -0.20 -0.80 -10.17
N PHE A 4 -0.20 0.53 -10.13
CA PHE A 4 -0.56 1.31 -8.95
C PHE A 4 -1.90 1.98 -9.22
N THR A 5 -2.78 1.96 -8.23
CA THR A 5 -4.11 2.58 -8.34
C THR A 5 -4.66 2.96 -6.97
N SER A 6 -5.62 3.88 -6.96
CA SER A 6 -6.45 4.23 -5.80
C SER A 6 -7.83 3.55 -5.91
N ASP A 7 -8.72 3.83 -4.95
CA ASP A 7 -10.10 3.29 -4.96
C ASP A 7 -10.92 3.68 -6.20
N VAL A 8 -10.46 4.66 -6.98
CA VAL A 8 -11.09 5.06 -8.25
C VAL A 8 -11.21 3.87 -9.20
N SER A 9 -10.23 2.96 -9.24
CA SER A 9 -10.31 1.78 -10.11
C SER A 9 -10.91 0.54 -9.44
N ALA A 10 -11.30 0.63 -8.17
CA ALA A 10 -11.85 -0.51 -7.44
C ALA A 10 -13.27 -0.89 -7.94
N ARG A 11 -13.92 -0.02 -8.71
CA ARG A 11 -15.28 -0.23 -9.24
C ARG A 11 -15.30 -0.16 -10.76
N GLY A 12 -15.94 -1.14 -11.40
CA GLY A 12 -16.23 -1.13 -12.84
C GLY A 12 -15.06 -1.46 -13.78
N VAL A 13 -13.82 -1.56 -13.29
CA VAL A 13 -12.66 -1.97 -14.10
C VAL A 13 -12.29 -3.42 -13.83
N ASP A 14 -12.25 -4.21 -14.90
CA ASP A 14 -11.83 -5.60 -14.87
C ASP A 14 -10.35 -5.72 -15.21
N TYR A 15 -9.59 -6.31 -14.28
CA TYR A 15 -8.17 -6.62 -14.46
C TYR A 15 -8.04 -8.15 -14.46
N PRO A 16 -7.88 -8.80 -15.62
CA PRO A 16 -7.70 -10.24 -15.67
C PRO A 16 -6.36 -10.61 -15.03
N ASP A 17 -6.33 -11.79 -14.41
CA ASP A 17 -5.10 -12.47 -13.97
C ASP A 17 -4.24 -11.71 -12.95
N VAL A 18 -4.87 -10.89 -12.10
CA VAL A 18 -4.21 -10.31 -10.94
C VAL A 18 -3.85 -11.44 -9.96
N THR A 19 -2.55 -11.66 -9.75
CA THR A 19 -2.02 -12.69 -8.85
C THR A 19 -1.91 -12.18 -7.42
N ASP A 20 -1.55 -10.90 -7.26
CA ASP A 20 -1.23 -10.30 -5.97
C ASP A 20 -1.89 -8.93 -5.85
N VAL A 21 -2.55 -8.69 -4.73
CA VAL A 21 -3.06 -7.38 -4.33
C VAL A 21 -2.29 -6.93 -3.10
N VAL A 22 -1.54 -5.84 -3.24
CA VAL A 22 -0.83 -5.19 -2.13
C VAL A 22 -1.55 -3.88 -1.81
N GLN A 23 -2.21 -3.84 -0.65
CA GLN A 23 -2.88 -2.65 -0.12
C GLN A 23 -1.89 -1.90 0.78
N VAL A 24 -1.75 -0.59 0.59
CA VAL A 24 -0.85 0.26 1.38
C VAL A 24 -1.69 1.26 2.16
N GLY A 25 -1.54 1.24 3.48
CA GLY A 25 -2.33 2.05 4.40
C GLY A 25 -3.73 1.50 4.65
N MET A 26 -4.37 2.09 5.65
CA MET A 26 -5.72 1.75 6.09
C MET A 26 -6.76 2.09 4.99
N PRO A 27 -7.65 1.14 4.62
CA PRO A 27 -8.85 1.42 3.83
C PRO A 27 -9.93 2.15 4.67
N ASP A 28 -10.86 2.85 4.01
CA ASP A 28 -11.96 3.57 4.67
C ASP A 28 -12.88 2.69 5.51
N GLY A 29 -12.84 1.37 5.28
CA GLY A 29 -13.60 0.42 6.06
C GLY A 29 -13.45 -1.00 5.54
N ARG A 30 -14.15 -1.92 6.20
CA ARG A 30 -14.18 -3.35 5.88
C ARG A 30 -14.62 -3.63 4.45
N GLU A 31 -15.64 -2.94 3.97
CA GLU A 31 -16.17 -3.12 2.61
C GLU A 31 -15.11 -2.76 1.55
N THR A 32 -14.42 -1.63 1.73
CA THR A 32 -13.34 -1.20 0.84
C THR A 32 -12.18 -2.20 0.84
N TYR A 33 -11.79 -2.70 2.02
CA TYR A 33 -10.78 -3.78 2.14
C TYR A 33 -11.16 -5.01 1.29
N ILE A 34 -12.41 -5.49 1.41
CA ILE A 34 -12.90 -6.67 0.69
C ILE A 34 -12.94 -6.40 -0.83
N HIS A 35 -13.40 -5.21 -1.25
CA HIS A 35 -13.48 -4.83 -2.67
C HIS A 35 -12.11 -4.72 -3.35
N ARG A 36 -11.11 -4.20 -2.62
CA ARG A 36 -9.70 -4.19 -3.08
C ARG A 36 -9.17 -5.61 -3.19
N LEU A 37 -9.40 -6.46 -2.19
CA LEU A 37 -8.93 -7.84 -2.18
C LEU A 37 -9.56 -8.70 -3.28
N GLY A 38 -10.85 -8.46 -3.60
CA GLY A 38 -11.57 -9.16 -4.65
C GLY A 38 -11.04 -8.98 -6.08
N ARG A 39 -9.95 -8.23 -6.28
CA ARG A 39 -9.25 -8.13 -7.56
C ARG A 39 -8.43 -9.39 -7.89
N THR A 40 -7.97 -10.15 -6.90
CA THR A 40 -7.22 -11.40 -7.09
C THR A 40 -8.09 -12.63 -6.86
N GLY A 41 -7.58 -13.83 -7.18
CA GLY A 41 -8.22 -15.10 -6.84
C GLY A 41 -9.51 -15.42 -7.64
N ARG A 42 -9.70 -14.77 -8.80
CA ARG A 42 -10.90 -14.92 -9.62
C ARG A 42 -10.86 -16.16 -10.52
N ALA A 43 -12.03 -16.64 -10.94
CA ALA A 43 -12.19 -17.77 -11.85
C ALA A 43 -11.44 -19.05 -11.40
N GLY A 44 -11.46 -19.33 -10.09
CA GLY A 44 -10.81 -20.51 -9.51
C GLY A 44 -9.28 -20.43 -9.44
N LYS A 45 -8.67 -19.31 -9.83
CA LYS A 45 -7.22 -19.10 -9.73
C LYS A 45 -6.84 -18.79 -8.28
N ARG A 46 -5.61 -19.14 -7.89
CA ARG A 46 -5.05 -18.72 -6.61
C ARG A 46 -4.69 -17.24 -6.65
N GLY A 47 -4.85 -16.57 -5.51
CA GLY A 47 -4.56 -15.16 -5.33
C GLY A 47 -3.96 -14.88 -3.96
N ARG A 48 -3.15 -13.81 -3.84
CA ARG A 48 -2.60 -13.35 -2.57
C ARG A 48 -3.01 -11.91 -2.29
N GLY A 49 -3.44 -11.67 -1.05
CA GLY A 49 -3.70 -10.34 -0.52
C GLY A 49 -2.70 -10.01 0.58
N LEU A 50 -2.06 -8.85 0.46
CA LEU A 50 -1.22 -8.27 1.51
C LEU A 50 -1.75 -6.89 1.84
N ILE A 51 -1.78 -6.55 3.13
CA ILE A 51 -2.06 -5.20 3.59
C ILE A 51 -0.87 -4.73 4.44
N LEU A 52 -0.31 -3.58 4.07
CA LEU A 52 0.80 -2.94 4.76
C LEU A 52 0.22 -1.83 5.63
N LEU A 53 0.29 -2.03 6.94
CA LEU A 53 -0.15 -1.08 7.96
C LEU A 53 1.05 -0.64 8.79
N SER A 54 1.06 0.63 9.15
CA SER A 54 1.89 1.17 10.22
C SER A 54 1.39 0.70 11.59
N GLU A 55 2.26 0.76 12.60
CA GLU A 55 1.89 0.39 13.98
C GLU A 55 0.70 1.19 14.51
N SER A 56 0.57 2.47 14.13
CA SER A 56 -0.55 3.31 14.52
C SER A 56 -1.89 2.88 13.91
N GLU A 57 -1.86 2.12 12.82
CA GLU A 57 -3.07 1.60 12.16
C GLU A 57 -3.48 0.22 12.68
N ARG A 58 -2.73 -0.38 13.64
CA ARG A 58 -3.01 -1.73 14.16
C ARG A 58 -4.43 -1.89 14.67
N GLY A 59 -5.00 -0.85 15.30
CA GLY A 59 -6.38 -0.85 15.78
C GLY A 59 -7.43 -1.12 14.69
N PHE A 60 -7.12 -0.84 13.42
CA PHE A 60 -8.00 -1.18 12.28
C PHE A 60 -8.20 -2.68 12.11
N LEU A 61 -7.14 -3.48 12.33
CA LEU A 61 -7.22 -4.94 12.24
C LEU A 61 -8.15 -5.49 13.32
N GLU A 62 -7.98 -4.98 14.54
CA GLU A 62 -8.69 -5.47 15.74
C GLU A 62 -10.16 -5.03 15.76
N THR A 63 -10.49 -3.87 15.19
CA THR A 63 -11.84 -3.30 15.24
C THR A 63 -12.61 -3.49 13.93
N THR A 64 -12.02 -3.08 12.81
CA THR A 64 -12.74 -2.96 11.53
C THR A 64 -12.69 -4.26 10.74
N LEU A 65 -11.56 -4.97 10.81
CA LEU A 65 -11.40 -6.28 10.20
C LEU A 65 -11.70 -7.44 11.15
N ASP A 66 -12.35 -7.17 12.28
CA ASP A 66 -12.75 -8.21 13.24
C ASP A 66 -13.49 -9.37 12.56
N GLY A 67 -13.19 -10.59 12.97
CA GLY A 67 -13.71 -11.81 12.35
C GLY A 67 -13.16 -12.14 10.95
N LEU A 68 -12.22 -11.37 10.40
CA LEU A 68 -11.44 -11.78 9.21
C LEU A 68 -10.09 -12.37 9.63
N SER A 69 -9.68 -13.45 8.96
CA SER A 69 -8.34 -14.01 9.15
C SER A 69 -7.32 -13.17 8.37
N VAL A 70 -6.72 -12.20 9.06
CA VAL A 70 -5.64 -11.37 8.54
C VAL A 70 -4.43 -11.51 9.46
N PRO A 71 -3.69 -12.64 9.39
CA PRO A 71 -2.55 -12.88 10.27
C PRO A 71 -1.37 -11.95 9.93
N LEU A 72 -0.60 -11.61 10.95
CA LEU A 72 0.70 -10.96 10.74
C LEU A 72 1.62 -11.92 9.99
N ASN A 73 2.29 -11.42 8.95
CA ASN A 73 3.34 -12.16 8.27
C ASN A 73 4.68 -11.81 8.91
N GLU A 74 5.17 -12.67 9.80
CA GLU A 74 6.43 -12.45 10.56
C GLU A 74 7.64 -12.30 9.64
N GLU A 75 7.69 -13.04 8.54
CA GLU A 75 8.77 -12.94 7.55
C GLU A 75 8.82 -11.53 6.95
N TYR A 76 7.69 -11.01 6.49
CA TYR A 76 7.62 -9.67 5.91
C TYR A 76 7.77 -8.57 6.96
N ASP A 77 7.27 -8.75 8.18
CA ASP A 77 7.49 -7.80 9.27
C ASP A 77 8.98 -7.69 9.61
N ALA A 78 9.68 -8.82 9.78
CA ALA A 78 11.12 -8.84 10.02
C ALA A 78 11.90 -8.20 8.86
N LEU A 79 11.50 -8.47 7.62
CA LEU A 79 12.10 -7.89 6.42
C LEU A 79 11.98 -6.37 6.36
N LEU A 80 10.80 -5.85 6.72
CA LEU A 80 10.52 -4.42 6.73
C LEU A 80 11.27 -3.72 7.86
N ARG A 81 11.42 -4.35 9.02
CA ARG A 81 12.19 -3.82 10.16
C ARG A 81 13.70 -3.84 9.93
N SER A 82 14.23 -4.89 9.30
CA SER A 82 15.66 -4.96 8.98
C SER A 82 16.05 -3.99 7.88
N GLY A 83 15.14 -3.68 6.95
CA GLY A 83 15.44 -2.87 5.78
C GLY A 83 16.34 -3.60 4.76
N GLU A 84 16.48 -4.93 4.90
CA GLU A 84 17.38 -5.77 4.09
C GLU A 84 16.62 -6.62 3.06
N GLY A 85 15.39 -6.23 2.71
CA GLY A 85 14.50 -7.00 1.83
C GLY A 85 14.85 -7.15 0.35
N GLY A 86 16.08 -6.90 -0.05
CA GLY A 86 16.54 -7.23 -1.39
C GLY A 86 17.98 -6.83 -1.64
N ALA A 87 18.46 -7.03 -2.87
CA ALA A 87 19.85 -6.81 -3.28
C ALA A 87 20.44 -5.41 -3.00
N VAL A 88 19.58 -4.45 -2.62
CA VAL A 88 19.98 -3.08 -2.28
C VAL A 88 19.29 -2.67 -0.98
N PRO A 89 20.05 -2.20 0.04
CA PRO A 89 19.49 -1.70 1.30
C PRO A 89 18.42 -0.63 1.09
N VAL A 90 17.44 -0.57 2.00
CA VAL A 90 16.39 0.45 1.95
C VAL A 90 16.98 1.86 2.04
N SER A 91 18.04 2.08 2.83
CA SER A 91 18.75 3.36 2.92
C SER A 91 19.18 3.88 1.55
N ASP A 92 19.73 3.00 0.71
CA ASP A 92 20.25 3.35 -0.61
C ASP A 92 19.11 3.61 -1.59
N ARG A 93 18.00 2.87 -1.49
CA ARG A 93 16.77 3.16 -2.24
C ARG A 93 16.23 4.53 -1.85
N MET A 94 16.18 4.83 -0.56
CA MET A 94 15.69 6.11 -0.04
C MET A 94 16.59 7.26 -0.48
N GLU A 95 17.91 7.08 -0.52
CA GLU A 95 18.81 8.11 -1.02
C GLU A 95 18.64 8.33 -2.52
N ARG A 96 18.36 7.29 -3.32
CA ARG A 96 17.98 7.46 -4.73
C ARG A 96 16.69 8.29 -4.88
N VAL A 97 15.67 8.00 -4.08
CA VAL A 97 14.41 8.78 -4.09
C VAL A 97 14.68 10.24 -3.71
N ARG A 98 15.43 10.49 -2.62
CA ARG A 98 15.81 11.85 -2.21
C ARG A 98 16.62 12.57 -3.29
N SER A 99 17.56 11.87 -3.93
CA SER A 99 18.34 12.42 -5.03
C SER A 99 17.45 12.83 -6.20
N VAL A 100 16.45 12.01 -6.57
CA VAL A 100 15.46 12.35 -7.60
C VAL A 100 14.61 13.56 -7.18
N LEU A 101 14.18 13.65 -5.92
CA LEU A 101 13.42 14.80 -5.42
C LEU A 101 14.24 16.10 -5.44
N ARG A 102 15.52 16.04 -5.06
CA ARG A 102 16.45 17.18 -5.09
C ARG A 102 16.78 17.61 -6.53
N SER A 103 17.13 16.63 -7.38
CA SER A 103 17.56 16.82 -8.78
C SER A 103 16.42 16.99 -9.77
N GLY A 104 15.16 16.78 -9.33
CA GLY A 104 13.95 16.95 -10.12
C GLY A 104 13.97 18.28 -10.89
N ARG A 105 14.10 18.19 -12.20
CA ARG A 105 14.50 19.27 -13.12
C ARG A 105 13.47 20.42 -13.28
N SER A 106 12.31 20.35 -12.61
CA SER A 106 11.25 21.37 -12.69
C SER A 106 10.61 21.64 -11.34
N LYS A 107 10.31 22.92 -11.06
CA LYS A 107 9.54 23.37 -9.89
C LYS A 107 8.19 22.63 -9.76
N ASN A 108 7.60 22.22 -10.90
CA ASN A 108 6.35 21.47 -10.92
C ASN A 108 6.50 20.07 -10.32
N PHE A 109 7.63 19.39 -10.53
CA PHE A 109 7.85 18.04 -10.01
C PHE A 109 7.89 18.02 -8.48
N ARG A 110 8.62 18.96 -7.86
CA ARG A 110 8.70 19.04 -6.39
C ARG A 110 7.35 19.35 -5.76
N ASN A 111 6.60 20.30 -6.34
CA ASN A 111 5.25 20.62 -5.88
C ASN A 111 4.30 19.41 -5.98
N SER A 112 4.37 18.63 -7.07
CA SER A 112 3.58 17.41 -7.22
C SER A 112 3.96 16.35 -6.19
N ALA A 113 5.25 16.14 -5.94
CA ALA A 113 5.72 15.19 -4.94
C ALA A 113 5.29 15.59 -3.52
N GLU A 114 5.41 16.87 -3.17
CA GLU A 114 4.94 17.42 -1.90
C GLU A 114 3.42 17.23 -1.75
N ARG A 115 2.64 17.56 -2.78
CA ARG A 115 1.18 17.34 -2.77
C ARG A 115 0.80 15.88 -2.63
N ALA A 116 1.53 14.96 -3.26
CA ALA A 116 1.30 13.52 -3.10
C ALA A 116 1.54 13.08 -1.65
N TYR A 117 2.63 13.55 -1.02
CA TYR A 117 2.92 13.28 0.38
C TYR A 117 1.86 13.86 1.31
N LEU A 118 1.47 15.12 1.10
CA LEU A 118 0.43 15.79 1.88
C LEU A 118 -0.94 15.11 1.69
N SER A 119 -1.25 14.60 0.50
CA SER A 119 -2.47 13.83 0.26
C SER A 119 -2.50 12.54 1.07
N MET A 120 -1.35 11.85 1.16
CA MET A 120 -1.23 10.65 1.99
C MET A 120 -1.38 10.99 3.48
N LEU A 121 -0.77 12.07 3.96
CA LEU A 121 -0.93 12.51 5.36
C LEU A 121 -2.34 13.03 5.67
N GLY A 122 -2.97 13.71 4.72
CA GLY A 122 -4.32 14.25 4.86
C GLY A 122 -5.36 13.18 5.14
N TYR A 123 -5.17 11.99 4.58
CA TYR A 123 -5.94 10.79 4.91
C TYR A 123 -5.95 10.51 6.42
N TYR A 124 -4.76 10.50 7.03
CA TYR A 124 -4.59 10.25 8.47
C TYR A 124 -5.09 11.39 9.35
N ARG A 125 -5.04 12.63 8.86
CA ARG A 125 -5.54 13.79 9.61
C ARG A 125 -7.07 13.82 9.70
N ALA A 126 -7.79 13.23 8.74
CA ALA A 126 -9.24 13.10 8.81
C ALA A 126 -9.73 12.07 9.85
N LEU A 127 -8.80 11.27 10.40
CA LEU A 127 -9.07 10.21 11.38
C LEU A 127 -8.74 10.63 12.83
N LEU A 128 -8.16 11.82 13.04
CA LEU A 128 -7.89 12.45 14.33
C LEU A 128 -8.93 13.54 14.62
#